data_AF-A0A9N9HDH2-F1
#
_entry.id   AF-A0A9N9HDH2-F1
#
_cell.length_a   1.000
_cell.length_b   1.000
_cell.length_c   1.000
_cell.angle_alpha   90.00
_cell.angle_beta   90.00
_cell.angle_gamma   90.00
#
_symmetry.space_group_name_H-M   'P 1'
#
loop_
_entity.id
_entity.type
_entity.pdbx_description
1 polymer ?
#
loop_
_entity_poly.entity_id
_entity_poly.type
_entity_poly.pdbx_seq_one_letter_code
_entity_poly.pdbx_strand_id
1 'polypeptide(L)'
;REVFESNLQNKLLDIIEEKSVDLAWLCLKQLSIYYRDQYNRRPISYFDEILEFSKNDYTLRRPNKENARYALVNHATVTPTKIFYEGPIYEASNRVLREFSQYTDKFLRVRFAEENLDKLFAVENMKCVYEDRVLEILKCGFRCAGRHYEFLAFSSSGLREHACWFVAADGDFSAASIRAWMGDFSNIRSPALLGARMGQTFTST
;
A
#
# COMPACT_ATOMS: atom_id res chain seq x y z
N ARG A 1 -0.51 22.21 21.22
CA ARG A 1 -1.01 21.06 20.42
C ARG A 1 0.16 20.21 19.91
N GLU A 2 1.25 20.82 19.42
CA GLU A 2 2.47 20.13 18.96
C GLU A 2 3.26 19.36 20.02
N VAL A 3 3.34 19.86 21.26
CA VAL A 3 4.19 19.31 22.35
C VAL A 3 3.85 17.85 22.75
N PHE A 4 2.63 17.39 22.46
CA PHE A 4 2.22 16.02 22.80
C PHE A 4 2.49 15.01 21.69
N GLU A 5 2.46 15.41 20.41
CA GLU A 5 2.82 14.50 19.30
C GLU A 5 4.34 14.34 19.16
N SER A 6 5.12 15.38 19.49
CA SER A 6 6.58 15.30 19.53
C SER A 6 7.08 14.20 20.49
N ASN A 7 6.32 13.92 21.54
CA ASN A 7 6.68 12.91 22.54
C ASN A 7 6.44 11.48 22.03
N LEU A 8 5.47 11.27 21.14
CA LEU A 8 5.28 9.97 20.47
C LEU A 8 6.38 9.71 19.44
N GLN A 9 6.74 10.74 18.67
CA GLN A 9 7.83 10.67 17.69
C GLN A 9 9.15 10.31 18.38
N ASN A 10 9.50 11.03 19.45
CA ASN A 10 10.75 10.75 20.19
C ASN A 10 10.75 9.34 20.77
N LYS A 11 9.65 8.90 21.42
CA LYS A 11 9.54 7.53 21.93
C LYS A 11 9.70 6.46 20.85
N LEU A 12 9.19 6.70 19.64
CA LEU A 12 9.38 5.79 18.51
C LEU A 12 10.83 5.78 18.02
N LEU A 13 11.47 6.96 17.93
CA LEU A 13 12.88 7.08 17.58
C LEU A 13 13.76 6.34 18.60
N ASP A 14 13.51 6.53 19.90
CA ASP A 14 14.22 5.82 20.97
C ASP A 14 14.08 4.30 20.83
N ILE A 15 12.89 3.78 20.47
CA ILE A 15 12.71 2.34 20.23
C ILE A 15 13.50 1.86 19.01
N ILE A 16 13.51 2.65 17.93
CA ILE A 16 14.26 2.33 16.70
C ILE A 16 15.76 2.30 16.99
N GLU A 17 16.26 3.26 17.76
CA GLU A 17 17.68 3.40 18.09
C GLU A 17 18.14 2.37 19.14
N GLU A 18 17.34 2.09 20.17
CA GLU A 18 17.76 1.28 21.32
C GLU A 18 17.25 -0.17 21.31
N LYS A 19 16.08 -0.47 20.71
CA LYS A 19 15.29 -1.68 21.07
C LYS A 19 14.85 -2.57 19.92
N SER A 20 15.04 -2.15 18.66
CA SER A 20 14.74 -2.87 17.40
C SER A 20 13.64 -2.20 16.57
N VAL A 21 13.91 -2.09 15.26
CA VAL A 21 12.95 -1.67 14.23
C VAL A 21 11.68 -2.55 14.24
N ASP A 22 11.81 -3.85 14.54
CA ASP A 22 10.66 -4.76 14.57
C ASP A 22 9.70 -4.42 15.73
N LEU A 23 10.21 -3.99 16.89
CA LEU A 23 9.39 -3.56 18.01
C LEU A 23 8.69 -2.23 17.73
N ALA A 24 9.39 -1.29 17.09
CA ALA A 24 8.78 -0.04 16.64
C ALA A 24 7.65 -0.30 15.64
N TRP A 25 7.86 -1.21 14.69
CA TRP A 25 6.82 -1.62 13.74
C TRP A 25 5.62 -2.28 14.44
N LEU A 26 5.84 -3.18 15.41
CA LEU A 26 4.75 -3.81 16.18
C LEU A 26 3.93 -2.77 16.93
N CYS A 27 4.60 -1.81 17.58
CA CYS A 27 3.92 -0.73 18.30
C CYS A 27 3.09 0.13 17.35
N LEU A 28 3.65 0.53 16.20
CA LEU A 28 2.92 1.27 15.17
C LEU A 28 1.73 0.51 14.61
N LYS A 29 1.89 -0.80 14.37
CA LYS A 29 0.81 -1.67 13.90
C LYS A 29 -0.33 -1.70 14.92
N GLN A 30 -0.03 -1.95 16.19
CA GLN A 30 -1.03 -1.95 17.26
C GLN A 30 -1.70 -0.58 17.40
N LEU A 31 -0.92 0.52 17.40
CA LEU A 31 -1.46 1.88 17.43
C LEU A 31 -2.49 2.12 16.32
N SER A 32 -2.20 1.65 15.10
CA SER A 32 -3.11 1.81 13.96
C SER A 32 -4.39 0.98 14.08
N ILE A 33 -4.35 -0.19 14.72
CA ILE A 33 -5.52 -1.02 15.02
C ILE A 33 -6.39 -0.32 16.08
N TYR A 34 -5.80 0.09 17.19
CA TYR A 34 -6.51 0.76 18.29
C TYR A 34 -7.13 2.10 17.86
N TYR A 35 -6.46 2.87 17.01
CA TYR A 35 -7.01 4.12 16.47
C TYR A 35 -8.26 3.88 15.62
N ARG A 36 -8.34 2.75 14.91
CA ARG A 36 -9.48 2.42 14.04
C ARG A 36 -10.70 1.94 14.85
N ASP A 37 -10.46 1.32 16.01
CA ASP A 37 -11.50 0.67 16.83
C ASP A 37 -12.10 1.59 17.91
N GLN A 38 -11.33 2.58 18.40
CA GLN A 38 -11.78 3.50 19.45
C GLN A 38 -11.68 4.96 19.01
N TYR A 39 -12.81 5.52 18.54
CA TYR A 39 -12.95 6.91 18.09
C TYR A 39 -12.67 8.00 19.15
N ASN A 40 -12.16 7.68 20.35
CA ASN A 40 -12.12 8.62 21.47
C ASN A 40 -10.85 8.64 22.32
N ARG A 41 -9.80 7.88 21.99
CA ARG A 41 -8.50 7.96 22.71
C ARG A 41 -7.36 8.31 21.78
N ARG A 42 -6.46 9.20 22.25
CA ARG A 42 -5.31 9.63 21.47
C ARG A 42 -4.23 8.52 21.44
N PRO A 43 -3.56 8.28 20.31
CA PRO A 43 -2.52 7.25 20.17
C PRO A 43 -1.48 7.23 21.30
N ILE A 44 -1.01 8.41 21.71
CA ILE A 44 0.00 8.50 22.77
C ILE A 44 -0.49 8.02 24.14
N SER A 45 -1.79 8.10 24.42
CA SER A 45 -2.34 7.79 25.75
C SER A 45 -2.25 6.31 26.12
N TYR A 46 -2.08 5.44 25.14
CA TYR A 46 -1.96 3.98 25.32
C TYR A 46 -0.68 3.44 24.67
N PHE A 47 0.27 4.31 24.31
CA PHE A 47 1.53 3.89 23.68
C PHE A 47 2.37 3.00 24.60
N ASP A 48 2.45 3.35 25.89
CA ASP A 48 3.24 2.58 26.85
C ASP A 48 2.59 1.20 27.11
N GLU A 49 1.25 1.15 27.16
CA GLU A 49 0.48 -0.11 27.23
C GLU A 49 0.74 -0.99 26.00
N ILE A 50 0.70 -0.40 24.79
CA ILE A 50 1.02 -1.09 23.54
C ILE A 50 2.47 -1.58 23.51
N LEU A 51 3.41 -0.75 23.98
CA LEU A 51 4.83 -1.10 24.01
C LEU A 51 5.07 -2.29 24.95
N GLU A 52 4.41 -2.31 26.11
CA GLU A 52 4.49 -3.41 27.06
C GLU A 52 3.84 -4.68 26.50
N PHE A 53 2.66 -4.57 25.87
CA PHE A 53 2.02 -5.68 25.16
C PHE A 53 2.90 -6.24 24.04
N SER A 54 3.48 -5.37 23.20
CA SER A 54 4.30 -5.75 22.04
C SER A 54 5.62 -6.42 22.43
N LYS A 55 6.14 -6.15 23.63
CA LYS A 55 7.29 -6.86 24.19
C LYS A 55 6.96 -8.29 24.63
N ASN A 56 5.71 -8.56 25.00
CA ASN A 56 5.28 -9.83 25.58
C ASN A 56 4.68 -10.79 24.54
N ASP A 57 4.07 -10.27 23.47
CA ASP A 57 3.44 -11.07 22.42
C ASP A 57 4.22 -11.05 21.10
N TYR A 58 5.31 -11.84 21.05
CA TYR A 58 6.13 -12.06 19.84
C TYR A 58 5.38 -12.85 18.73
N THR A 59 4.14 -13.30 18.97
CA THR A 59 3.43 -14.21 18.05
C THR A 59 2.79 -13.52 16.85
N LEU A 60 2.79 -12.18 16.81
CA LEU A 60 2.58 -11.38 15.59
C LEU A 60 3.80 -11.45 14.65
N ARG A 61 4.41 -12.64 14.55
CA ARG A 61 5.34 -13.03 13.51
C ARG A 61 4.86 -12.42 12.20
N ARG A 62 5.80 -11.85 11.43
CA ARG A 62 5.61 -11.55 10.00
C ARG A 62 4.72 -12.65 9.40
N PRO A 63 3.75 -12.32 8.53
CA PRO A 63 2.93 -13.33 7.88
C PRO A 63 3.82 -14.47 7.47
N ASN A 64 3.43 -15.68 7.88
CA ASN A 64 4.22 -16.85 7.62
C ASN A 64 4.63 -16.81 6.14
N LYS A 65 5.94 -16.63 5.86
CA LYS A 65 6.47 -16.48 4.49
C LYS A 65 6.04 -17.65 3.60
N GLU A 66 5.62 -18.74 4.23
CA GLU A 66 5.19 -20.01 3.65
C GLU A 66 3.71 -20.07 3.25
N ASN A 67 2.85 -19.13 3.68
CA ASN A 67 1.44 -19.12 3.26
C ASN A 67 1.28 -18.47 1.89
N ALA A 68 1.62 -19.20 0.83
CA ALA A 68 1.50 -18.78 -0.57
C ALA A 68 0.09 -18.31 -1.00
N ARG A 69 -0.93 -18.54 -0.17
CA ARG A 69 -2.33 -18.15 -0.40
C ARG A 69 -2.67 -16.71 -0.03
N TYR A 70 -1.92 -16.10 0.90
CA TYR A 70 -2.19 -14.74 1.39
C TYR A 70 -0.92 -13.91 1.42
N ALA A 71 -1.06 -12.62 1.14
CA ALA A 71 0.03 -11.65 1.20
C ALA A 71 -0.42 -10.42 1.99
N LEU A 72 0.50 -9.84 2.76
CA LEU A 72 0.29 -8.53 3.38
C LEU A 72 0.60 -7.44 2.36
N VAL A 73 -0.41 -6.68 1.97
CA VAL A 73 -0.30 -5.66 0.92
C VAL A 73 -0.56 -4.29 1.52
N ASN A 74 0.29 -3.31 1.21
CA ASN A 74 0.06 -1.91 1.56
C ASN A 74 -0.96 -1.30 0.60
N HIS A 75 -1.83 -0.43 1.09
CA HIS A 75 -2.89 0.20 0.32
C HIS A 75 -2.77 1.72 0.35
N ALA A 76 -3.20 2.36 -0.72
CA ALA A 76 -3.43 3.79 -0.74
C ALA A 76 -4.75 4.12 -1.42
N THR A 77 -5.50 5.05 -0.86
CA THR A 77 -6.71 5.60 -1.47
C THR A 77 -6.42 7.04 -1.88
N VAL A 78 -6.38 7.28 -3.17
CA VAL A 78 -6.22 8.61 -3.76
C VAL A 78 -7.59 9.22 -3.96
N THR A 79 -7.81 10.37 -3.32
CA THR A 79 -8.96 11.24 -3.56
C THR A 79 -8.49 12.48 -4.36
N PRO A 80 -9.43 13.31 -4.87
CA PRO A 80 -9.07 14.52 -5.58
C PRO A 80 -8.09 15.41 -4.79
N THR A 81 -8.24 15.49 -3.47
CA THR A 81 -7.44 16.39 -2.62
C THR A 81 -6.38 15.69 -1.78
N LYS A 82 -6.52 14.39 -1.48
CA LYS A 82 -5.66 13.70 -0.51
C LYS A 82 -5.25 12.31 -0.97
N ILE A 83 -4.26 11.74 -0.27
CA ILE A 83 -3.91 10.33 -0.37
C ILE A 83 -3.96 9.77 1.04
N PHE A 84 -4.78 8.75 1.25
CA PHE A 84 -4.90 8.02 2.50
C PHE A 84 -4.09 6.73 2.37
N TYR A 85 -3.25 6.44 3.36
CA TYR A 85 -2.45 5.22 3.38
C TYR A 85 -3.01 4.24 4.39
N GLU A 86 -3.10 2.98 3.99
CA GLU A 86 -3.68 1.92 4.81
C GLU A 86 -2.86 0.63 4.72
N GLY A 87 -3.02 -0.21 5.73
CA GLY A 87 -2.40 -1.53 5.79
C GLY A 87 -1.02 -1.54 6.47
N PRO A 88 -0.25 -2.62 6.26
CA PRO A 88 -0.53 -3.72 5.34
C PRO A 88 -1.74 -4.57 5.75
N ILE A 89 -2.58 -4.97 4.78
CA ILE A 89 -3.80 -5.78 4.96
C ILE A 89 -3.59 -7.16 4.33
N TYR A 90 -4.20 -8.20 4.90
CA TYR A 90 -4.19 -9.53 4.30
C TYR A 90 -5.07 -9.56 3.05
N GLU A 91 -4.46 -9.79 1.90
CA GLU A 91 -5.15 -10.06 0.64
C GLU A 91 -4.83 -11.48 0.15
N ALA A 92 -5.70 -12.02 -0.71
CA ALA A 92 -5.40 -13.24 -1.43
C ALA A 92 -4.20 -13.01 -2.36
N SER A 93 -3.20 -13.88 -2.25
CA SER A 93 -1.96 -13.79 -3.01
C SER A 93 -2.19 -14.03 -4.51
N ASN A 94 -1.26 -13.56 -5.33
CA ASN A 94 -1.30 -13.68 -6.78
C ASN A 94 0.09 -14.04 -7.33
N ARG A 95 0.19 -14.31 -8.63
CA ARG A 95 1.44 -14.78 -9.25
C ARG A 95 2.59 -13.80 -9.05
N VAL A 96 2.32 -12.49 -9.14
CA VAL A 96 3.32 -11.43 -8.95
C VAL A 96 3.80 -11.40 -7.50
N LEU A 97 2.88 -11.41 -6.54
CA LEU A 97 3.24 -11.35 -5.11
C LEU A 97 3.99 -12.60 -4.63
N ARG A 98 3.72 -13.77 -5.24
CA ARG A 98 4.47 -15.00 -4.95
C ARG A 98 5.89 -14.94 -5.49
N GLU A 99 6.05 -14.52 -6.75
CA GLU A 99 7.36 -14.39 -7.38
C GLU A 99 8.23 -13.38 -6.63
N PHE A 100 7.70 -12.19 -6.39
CA PHE A 100 8.41 -11.08 -5.77
C PHE A 100 8.14 -11.00 -4.25
N SER A 101 7.96 -12.14 -3.59
CA SER A 101 7.61 -12.22 -2.17
C SER A 101 8.62 -11.51 -1.26
N GLN A 102 9.89 -11.48 -1.66
CA GLN A 102 10.96 -10.74 -0.97
C GLN A 102 10.81 -9.21 -1.02
N TYR A 103 10.01 -8.69 -1.96
CA TYR A 103 9.76 -7.26 -2.17
C TYR A 103 8.29 -6.91 -1.90
N THR A 104 7.55 -7.73 -1.15
CA THR A 104 6.12 -7.52 -0.90
C THR A 104 5.83 -6.13 -0.31
N ASP A 105 6.70 -5.59 0.54
CA ASP A 105 6.56 -4.25 1.14
C ASP A 105 6.70 -3.10 0.12
N LYS A 106 7.24 -3.38 -1.07
CA LYS A 106 7.36 -2.43 -2.18
C LYS A 106 6.11 -2.39 -3.05
N PHE A 107 5.19 -3.34 -2.93
CA PHE A 107 3.91 -3.30 -3.63
C PHE A 107 2.90 -2.43 -2.89
N LEU A 108 2.13 -1.68 -3.66
CA LEU A 108 1.07 -0.81 -3.15
C LEU A 108 -0.17 -0.97 -4.02
N ARG A 109 -1.31 -1.30 -3.39
CA ARG A 109 -2.60 -1.32 -4.06
C ARG A 109 -3.23 0.05 -3.95
N VAL A 110 -3.35 0.74 -5.07
CA VAL A 110 -3.83 2.13 -5.14
C VAL A 110 -5.25 2.15 -5.69
N ARG A 111 -6.19 2.67 -4.90
CA ARG A 111 -7.59 2.90 -5.28
C ARG A 111 -7.83 4.39 -5.51
N PHE A 112 -8.60 4.72 -6.54
CA PHE A 112 -9.09 6.07 -6.78
C PHE A 112 -10.55 6.18 -6.33
N ALA A 113 -10.85 7.17 -5.49
CA ALA A 113 -12.15 7.34 -4.85
C ALA A 113 -12.52 8.82 -4.74
N GLU A 114 -13.79 9.11 -4.43
CA GLU A 114 -14.20 10.46 -4.01
C GLU A 114 -13.79 10.73 -2.56
N GLU A 115 -13.99 11.97 -2.09
CA GLU A 115 -13.62 12.37 -0.71
C GLU A 115 -14.41 11.62 0.37
N ASN A 116 -15.60 11.13 0.04
CA ASN A 116 -16.41 10.28 0.91
C ASN A 116 -16.04 8.78 0.79
N LEU A 117 -14.97 8.45 0.05
CA LEU A 117 -14.46 7.10 -0.23
C LEU A 117 -15.33 6.24 -1.17
N ASP A 118 -16.38 6.83 -1.75
CA ASP A 118 -17.16 6.18 -2.80
C ASP A 118 -16.37 6.08 -4.10
N LYS A 119 -16.92 5.32 -5.05
CA LYS A 119 -16.30 5.20 -6.38
C LYS A 119 -16.22 6.56 -7.05
N LEU A 120 -15.09 6.83 -7.67
CA LEU A 120 -14.90 8.05 -8.44
C LEU A 120 -15.75 8.02 -9.71
N PHE A 121 -16.76 8.90 -9.81
CA PHE A 121 -17.65 8.98 -10.97
C PHE A 121 -17.25 10.11 -11.91
N ALA A 122 -17.15 9.79 -13.20
CA ALA A 122 -16.89 10.76 -14.27
C ALA A 122 -18.03 11.77 -14.41
N VAL A 123 -17.87 12.94 -13.79
CA VAL A 123 -18.73 14.10 -14.02
C VAL A 123 -18.07 15.02 -15.04
N GLU A 124 -18.83 15.52 -16.02
CA GLU A 124 -18.32 16.31 -17.18
C GLU A 124 -17.47 17.53 -16.77
N ASN A 125 -17.67 18.08 -15.56
CA ASN A 125 -16.95 19.24 -15.04
C ASN A 125 -15.73 18.92 -14.16
N MET A 126 -15.32 17.66 -14.04
CA MET A 126 -14.18 17.23 -13.21
C MET A 126 -12.90 16.96 -14.01
N LYS A 127 -12.75 17.59 -15.18
CA LYS A 127 -11.60 17.38 -16.07
C LYS A 127 -10.25 17.55 -15.36
N CYS A 128 -10.11 18.56 -14.50
CA CYS A 128 -8.89 18.77 -13.70
C CYS A 128 -8.61 17.61 -12.73
N VAL A 129 -9.62 17.01 -12.10
CA VAL A 129 -9.43 15.86 -11.21
C VAL A 129 -8.91 14.65 -12.01
N TYR A 130 -9.45 14.40 -13.20
CA TYR A 130 -8.98 13.28 -14.02
C TYR A 130 -7.60 13.51 -14.60
N GLU A 131 -7.37 14.68 -15.20
CA GLU A 131 -6.13 14.98 -15.91
C GLU A 131 -4.99 15.32 -14.95
N ASP A 132 -5.24 16.20 -13.98
CA ASP A 132 -4.18 16.72 -13.11
C ASP A 132 -3.92 15.82 -11.91
N ARG A 133 -4.88 14.98 -11.49
CA ARG A 133 -4.69 14.12 -10.31
C ARG A 133 -4.54 12.66 -10.67
N VAL A 134 -5.57 12.06 -11.29
CA VAL A 134 -5.57 10.61 -11.58
C VAL A 134 -4.54 10.27 -12.64
N LEU A 135 -4.57 10.98 -13.77
CA LEU A 135 -3.69 10.71 -14.90
C LEU A 135 -2.24 11.08 -14.59
N GLU A 136 -2.00 12.16 -13.84
CA GLU A 136 -0.65 12.50 -13.36
C GLU A 136 -0.08 11.36 -12.49
N ILE A 137 -0.83 10.87 -11.50
CA ILE A 137 -0.40 9.75 -10.64
C ILE A 137 -0.15 8.48 -11.44
N LEU A 138 -1.00 8.16 -12.43
CA LEU A 138 -0.81 6.98 -13.27
C LEU A 138 0.40 7.10 -14.21
N LYS A 139 0.70 8.29 -14.73
CA LYS A 139 1.81 8.53 -15.66
C LYS A 139 3.15 8.69 -14.96
N CYS A 140 3.16 9.53 -13.93
CA CYS A 140 4.37 9.99 -13.25
C CYS A 140 4.62 9.26 -11.94
N GLY A 141 3.66 8.50 -11.42
CA GLY A 141 3.76 7.92 -10.10
C GLY A 141 3.62 8.96 -8.99
N PHE A 142 4.02 8.58 -7.78
CA PHE A 142 4.06 9.49 -6.63
C PHE A 142 5.10 9.04 -5.60
N ARG A 143 5.39 9.90 -4.61
CA ARG A 143 6.34 9.59 -3.53
C ARG A 143 5.63 9.37 -2.21
N CYS A 144 6.02 8.31 -1.50
CA CYS A 144 5.57 8.01 -0.15
C CYS A 144 6.71 7.39 0.64
N ALA A 145 6.91 7.85 1.89
CA ALA A 145 7.93 7.32 2.80
C ALA A 145 9.34 7.20 2.16
N GLY A 146 9.76 8.20 1.39
CA GLY A 146 11.06 8.22 0.69
C GLY A 146 11.15 7.33 -0.55
N ARG A 147 10.10 6.59 -0.91
CA ARG A 147 10.05 5.70 -2.07
C ARG A 147 9.23 6.31 -3.19
N HIS A 148 9.62 6.04 -4.44
CA HIS A 148 8.85 6.44 -5.62
C HIS A 148 8.05 5.25 -6.15
N TYR A 149 6.73 5.38 -6.15
CA TYR A 149 5.79 4.36 -6.59
C TYR A 149 5.39 4.61 -8.04
N GLU A 150 5.67 3.64 -8.90
CA GLU A 150 5.36 3.66 -10.33
C GLU A 150 4.15 2.77 -10.62
N PHE A 151 3.30 3.18 -11.57
CA PHE A 151 2.20 2.37 -12.02
C PHE A 151 2.72 1.05 -12.63
N LEU A 152 2.22 -0.07 -12.13
CA LEU A 152 2.59 -1.41 -12.58
C LEU A 152 1.57 -1.95 -13.58
N ALA A 153 0.34 -2.21 -13.11
CA ALA A 153 -0.74 -2.80 -13.89
C ALA A 153 -2.08 -2.75 -13.12
N PHE A 154 -3.17 -3.14 -13.77
CA PHE A 154 -4.46 -3.39 -13.13
C PHE A 154 -4.96 -4.81 -13.46
N SER A 155 -5.78 -5.38 -12.59
CA SER A 155 -6.54 -6.59 -12.87
C SER A 155 -7.99 -6.24 -13.23
N SER A 156 -8.76 -7.17 -13.78
CA SER A 156 -10.18 -6.95 -14.06
C SER A 156 -11.02 -6.74 -12.79
N SER A 157 -10.65 -7.37 -11.67
CA SER A 157 -11.24 -7.06 -10.36
C SER A 157 -10.83 -5.67 -9.87
N GLY A 158 -9.55 -5.33 -9.98
CA GLY A 158 -9.04 -4.00 -9.62
C GLY A 158 -9.74 -2.89 -10.38
N LEU A 159 -9.91 -3.03 -11.69
CA LEU A 159 -10.59 -2.01 -12.51
C LEU A 159 -12.05 -1.76 -12.04
N ARG A 160 -12.78 -2.80 -11.65
CA ARG A 160 -14.16 -2.68 -11.10
C ARG A 160 -14.20 -1.96 -9.74
N GLU A 161 -13.09 -2.01 -9.01
CA GLU A 161 -12.87 -1.35 -7.72
C GLU A 161 -12.15 0.01 -7.86
N HIS A 162 -11.89 0.48 -9.09
CA HIS A 162 -11.05 1.65 -9.36
C HIS A 162 -9.66 1.54 -8.73
N ALA A 163 -9.12 0.32 -8.68
CA ALA A 163 -7.86 -0.02 -8.06
C ALA A 163 -6.84 -0.58 -9.07
N CYS A 164 -5.59 -0.28 -8.82
CA CYS A 164 -4.46 -0.75 -9.61
C CYS A 164 -3.22 -0.95 -8.72
N TRP A 165 -2.23 -1.63 -9.27
CA TRP A 165 -0.99 -1.94 -8.61
C TRP A 165 0.07 -0.90 -8.95
N PHE A 166 0.77 -0.47 -7.92
CA PHE A 166 1.99 0.32 -7.99
C PHE A 166 3.12 -0.44 -7.31
N VAL A 167 4.35 -0.11 -7.70
CA VAL A 167 5.55 -0.67 -7.10
C VAL A 167 6.57 0.42 -6.81
N ALA A 168 7.20 0.36 -5.64
CA ALA A 168 8.34 1.22 -5.31
C ALA A 168 9.58 0.75 -6.09
N ALA A 169 9.99 1.53 -7.08
CA ALA A 169 11.17 1.24 -7.88
C ALA A 169 12.46 1.41 -7.07
N ASP A 170 13.41 0.49 -7.25
CA ASP A 170 14.69 0.46 -6.54
C ASP A 170 15.72 -0.35 -7.35
N GLY A 171 16.65 0.36 -8.00
CA GLY A 171 17.64 -0.24 -8.90
C GLY A 171 16.99 -1.02 -10.03
N ASP A 172 17.36 -2.30 -10.17
CA ASP A 172 16.84 -3.20 -11.21
C ASP A 172 15.40 -3.66 -10.96
N PHE A 173 14.88 -3.45 -9.75
CA PHE A 173 13.49 -3.75 -9.40
C PHE A 173 12.59 -2.54 -9.72
N SER A 174 11.78 -2.64 -10.78
CA SER A 174 10.94 -1.54 -11.26
C SER A 174 9.64 -2.06 -11.87
N ALA A 175 8.69 -1.16 -12.15
CA ALA A 175 7.48 -1.56 -12.87
C ALA A 175 7.80 -2.14 -14.25
N ALA A 176 8.85 -1.64 -14.91
CA ALA A 176 9.30 -2.13 -16.21
C ALA A 176 9.87 -3.55 -16.13
N SER A 177 10.74 -3.85 -15.16
CA SER A 177 11.32 -5.19 -15.03
C SER A 177 10.27 -6.24 -14.64
N ILE A 178 9.31 -5.89 -13.78
CA ILE A 178 8.18 -6.77 -13.45
C ILE A 178 7.29 -6.98 -14.69
N ARG A 179 6.98 -5.93 -15.48
CA ARG A 179 6.21 -6.08 -16.72
C ARG A 179 6.91 -6.97 -17.75
N ALA A 180 8.23 -6.88 -17.86
CA ALA A 180 9.01 -7.77 -18.73
C ALA A 180 8.93 -9.24 -18.27
N TRP A 181 8.94 -9.47 -16.95
CA TRP A 181 8.72 -10.81 -16.39
C TRP A 181 7.30 -11.35 -16.59
N MET A 182 6.27 -10.47 -16.65
CA MET A 182 4.88 -10.92 -16.84
C MET A 182 4.69 -11.70 -18.15
N GLY A 183 5.44 -11.34 -19.18
CA GLY A 183 5.46 -11.99 -20.49
C GLY A 183 5.88 -11.05 -21.62
N ASP A 184 6.00 -11.58 -22.82
CA ASP A 184 6.21 -10.77 -24.04
C ASP A 184 4.86 -10.27 -24.56
N PHE A 185 4.72 -8.94 -24.62
CA PHE A 185 3.53 -8.27 -25.12
C PHE A 185 3.80 -7.40 -26.36
N SER A 186 4.98 -7.51 -26.97
CA SER A 186 5.41 -6.69 -28.12
C SER A 186 4.44 -6.74 -29.31
N ASN A 187 3.74 -7.87 -29.48
CA ASN A 187 2.78 -8.08 -30.56
C ASN A 187 1.37 -7.52 -30.27
N ILE A 188 1.10 -7.02 -29.06
CA ILE A 188 -0.22 -6.52 -28.67
C ILE A 188 -0.31 -5.01 -28.89
N ARG A 189 -1.15 -4.59 -29.83
CA ARG A 189 -1.37 -3.16 -30.15
C ARG A 189 -2.52 -2.51 -29.39
N SER A 190 -3.46 -3.31 -28.86
CA SER A 190 -4.63 -2.81 -28.13
C SER A 190 -4.30 -2.61 -26.65
N PRO A 191 -4.41 -1.38 -26.10
CA PRO A 191 -4.14 -1.12 -24.68
C PRO A 191 -5.07 -1.92 -23.75
N ALA A 192 -6.32 -2.12 -24.15
CA ALA A 192 -7.29 -2.91 -23.39
C ALA A 192 -6.86 -4.38 -23.30
N LEU A 193 -6.43 -4.95 -24.43
CA LEU A 193 -5.94 -6.34 -24.47
C LEU A 193 -4.62 -6.48 -23.69
N LEU A 194 -3.71 -5.51 -23.82
CA LEU A 194 -2.45 -5.47 -23.09
C LEU A 194 -2.70 -5.49 -21.57
N GLY A 195 -3.55 -4.58 -21.09
CA GLY A 195 -3.94 -4.51 -19.68
C GLY A 195 -4.62 -5.80 -19.21
N ALA A 196 -5.51 -6.38 -20.02
CA ALA A 196 -6.15 -7.65 -19.69
C ALA A 196 -5.15 -8.81 -19.55
N ARG A 197 -4.11 -8.87 -20.40
CA ARG A 197 -3.06 -9.91 -20.34
C ARG A 197 -2.13 -9.72 -19.14
N MET A 198 -1.70 -8.49 -18.87
CA MET A 198 -0.92 -8.17 -17.66
C MET A 198 -1.73 -8.46 -16.40
N GLY A 199 -3.03 -8.13 -16.40
CA GLY A 199 -3.92 -8.34 -15.26
C GLY A 199 -4.10 -9.79 -14.82
N GLN A 200 -3.82 -10.77 -15.70
CA GLN A 200 -3.94 -12.20 -15.38
C GLN A 200 -3.00 -12.61 -14.24
N THR A 201 -1.84 -11.97 -14.12
CA THR A 201 -0.85 -12.30 -13.10
C THR A 201 -1.26 -11.84 -11.70
N PHE A 202 -2.27 -10.97 -11.61
CA PHE A 202 -2.83 -10.43 -10.36
C PHE A 202 -4.12 -11.10 -9.93
N THR A 203 -4.60 -12.07 -10.69
CA THR A 203 -5.75 -12.88 -10.26
C THR A 203 -5.33 -13.73 -9.06
N SER A 204 -6.19 -13.75 -8.04
CA SER A 204 -6.02 -14.64 -6.90
C SER A 204 -6.21 -16.09 -7.36
N THR A 205 -5.26 -16.95 -7.02
CA THR A 205 -5.22 -18.38 -7.41
C THR A 205 -4.91 -19.24 -6.20
#